data_AF-A0A1G5V2R8-F1
#
_entry.id   AF-A0A1G5V2R8-F1
#
_cell.length_a   1.000
_cell.length_b   1.000
_cell.length_c   1.000
_cell.angle_alpha   90.00
_cell.angle_beta   90.00
_cell.angle_gamma   90.00
#
_symmetry.space_group_name_H-M   'P 1'
#
loop_
_entity.id
_entity.type
_entity.pdbx_description
1 polymer ?
#
loop_
_entity_poly.entity_id
_entity_poly.type
_entity_poly.pdbx_seq_one_letter_code
_entity_poly.pdbx_strand_id
1 'polypeptide(L)'
;MSKKWRSTSVKIVLVLFVVCIMLFAFSFVSHTNYTGKSFAEAYNLPVGQSMFSGDSVMDDRNPVEVPLLSYPSFLAHQLFTLDLKGILTTLTTGAVPFDFSTISAEGIDSNGNVYGIEGPGYLRLEGDALAVKSPDTYVWGYSAPYKVLTKTENGVDVVENGTVIKSVPTEEIKNLPYSNDFYNATSIVNWYNYDSVVGSNFTLENGIVGFSDGRNNIDYKDIERIFGKNVSDYVDAYPSYSPIVLYMGNTTEVDGETFYTYLDSHPEYGDSVREFNARQFVEAWNNTIIPPNCTGNGHDYVSFGSAADASAPGGSAAHGVCPPARALRSAVLAEGFGMPVGMTGDENAVLYGYNPASDIKVTNDHNYPVKIVMWTEGEGTGMCILAKIVRYMPDDQLNSSNLTTGGRVGIGNGSG
;
A
#
# COMPACT_ATOMS: atom_id res chain seq x y z
N MET A 1 -68.15 39.78 -16.63
CA MET A 1 -66.68 39.90 -16.76
C MET A 1 -66.34 40.62 -18.06
N SER A 2 -65.68 41.78 -18.02
CA SER A 2 -65.53 42.66 -19.18
C SER A 2 -64.50 42.15 -20.20
N LYS A 3 -64.72 42.41 -21.50
CA LYS A 3 -63.80 42.06 -22.62
C LYS A 3 -62.33 42.49 -22.36
N LYS A 4 -62.12 43.53 -21.55
CA LYS A 4 -60.79 44.00 -21.12
C LYS A 4 -60.03 42.94 -20.31
N TRP A 5 -60.70 42.25 -19.39
CA TRP A 5 -60.08 41.21 -18.56
C TRP A 5 -59.62 40.01 -19.40
N ARG A 6 -60.46 39.55 -20.34
CA ARG A 6 -60.08 38.49 -21.30
C ARG A 6 -58.90 38.89 -22.18
N SER A 7 -58.88 40.13 -22.70
CA SER A 7 -57.75 40.64 -23.50
C SER A 7 -56.45 40.69 -22.70
N THR A 8 -56.50 41.11 -21.44
CA THR A 8 -55.32 41.17 -20.57
C THR A 8 -54.83 39.78 -20.20
N SER A 9 -55.73 38.86 -19.83
CA SER A 9 -55.39 37.47 -19.54
C SER A 9 -54.76 36.75 -20.74
N VAL A 10 -55.32 36.93 -21.94
CA VAL A 10 -54.75 36.34 -23.17
C VAL A 10 -53.34 36.90 -23.45
N LYS A 11 -53.12 38.20 -23.28
CA LYS A 11 -51.78 38.80 -23.42
C LYS A 11 -50.79 38.27 -22.39
N ILE A 12 -51.20 38.11 -21.13
CA ILE A 12 -50.36 37.52 -20.08
C ILE A 12 -49.99 36.08 -20.43
N VAL A 13 -50.94 35.27 -20.89
CA VAL A 13 -50.68 33.89 -21.33
C VAL A 13 -49.73 33.85 -22.53
N LEU A 14 -49.91 34.74 -23.52
CA LEU A 14 -49.04 34.83 -24.69
C LEU A 14 -47.61 35.26 -24.32
N VAL A 15 -47.48 36.23 -23.42
CA VAL A 15 -46.17 36.66 -22.90
C VAL A 15 -45.49 35.54 -22.11
N LEU A 16 -46.22 34.86 -21.23
CA LEU A 16 -45.71 33.69 -20.51
C LEU A 16 -45.27 32.58 -21.47
N PHE A 17 -46.04 32.31 -22.52
CA PHE A 17 -45.70 31.32 -23.53
C PHE A 17 -44.41 31.67 -24.28
N VAL A 18 -44.24 32.94 -24.67
CA VAL A 18 -43.00 33.43 -25.32
C VAL A 18 -41.81 33.39 -24.35
N VAL A 19 -42.01 33.75 -23.09
CA VAL A 19 -40.98 33.64 -22.05
C VAL A 19 -40.58 32.18 -21.83
N CYS A 20 -41.54 31.24 -21.76
CA CYS A 20 -41.26 29.82 -21.67
C CYS A 20 -40.47 29.30 -22.88
N ILE A 21 -40.83 29.70 -24.10
CA ILE A 21 -40.07 29.33 -25.30
C ILE A 21 -38.66 29.92 -25.28
N MET A 22 -38.49 31.17 -24.85
CA MET A 22 -37.16 31.77 -24.74
C MET A 22 -36.32 31.10 -23.66
N LEU A 23 -36.88 30.78 -22.49
CA LEU A 23 -36.19 30.04 -21.43
C LEU A 23 -35.82 28.62 -21.89
N PHE A 24 -36.72 27.96 -22.62
CA PHE A 24 -36.48 26.63 -23.22
C PHE A 24 -35.37 26.68 -24.29
N ALA A 25 -35.36 27.70 -25.14
CA ALA A 25 -34.28 27.88 -26.12
C ALA A 25 -32.95 28.21 -25.43
N PHE A 26 -32.97 29.04 -24.38
CA PHE A 26 -31.76 29.38 -23.62
C PHE A 26 -31.16 28.16 -22.92
N SER A 27 -31.98 27.27 -22.34
CA SER A 27 -31.51 26.05 -21.68
C SER A 27 -30.84 25.05 -22.62
N PHE A 28 -31.16 25.09 -23.92
CA PHE A 28 -30.46 24.32 -24.95
C PHE A 28 -29.15 24.96 -25.40
N VAL A 29 -28.97 26.28 -25.28
CA VAL A 29 -27.74 26.96 -25.69
C VAL A 29 -26.72 27.01 -24.54
N SER A 30 -27.17 26.98 -23.29
CA SER A 30 -26.32 27.07 -22.09
C SER A 30 -25.98 25.72 -21.43
N HIS A 31 -26.14 24.59 -22.12
CA HIS A 31 -25.83 23.28 -21.54
C HIS A 31 -24.31 23.04 -21.52
N THR A 32 -23.74 22.82 -20.34
CA THR A 32 -22.35 22.38 -20.18
C THR A 32 -22.27 20.88 -20.32
N ASN A 33 -21.90 20.36 -21.49
CA ASN A 33 -21.66 18.92 -21.65
C ASN A 33 -20.51 18.48 -20.74
N TYR A 34 -20.79 17.54 -19.84
CA TYR A 34 -19.76 16.93 -19.01
C TYR A 34 -19.14 15.74 -19.74
N THR A 35 -17.81 15.76 -19.83
CA THR A 35 -17.01 14.52 -19.89
C THR A 35 -16.65 14.09 -18.46
N GLY A 36 -16.25 12.84 -18.27
CA GLY A 36 -15.76 12.35 -16.98
C GLY A 36 -14.62 13.19 -16.41
N LYS A 37 -13.69 13.63 -17.26
CA LYS A 37 -12.62 14.56 -16.88
C LYS A 37 -13.15 15.92 -16.41
N SER A 38 -13.99 16.57 -17.22
CA SER A 38 -14.53 17.89 -16.86
C SER A 38 -15.42 17.83 -15.61
N PHE A 39 -16.10 16.70 -15.40
CA PHE A 39 -16.89 16.43 -14.20
C PHE A 39 -15.98 16.25 -12.97
N ALA A 40 -14.91 15.46 -13.10
CA ALA A 40 -13.91 15.31 -12.05
C ALA A 40 -13.30 16.65 -11.63
N GLU A 41 -13.00 17.52 -12.58
CA GLU A 41 -12.49 18.87 -12.32
C GLU A 41 -13.55 19.77 -11.66
N ALA A 42 -14.76 19.81 -12.21
CA ALA A 42 -15.85 20.67 -11.71
C ALA A 42 -16.28 20.32 -10.29
N TYR A 43 -16.28 19.03 -9.96
CA TYR A 43 -16.65 18.53 -8.65
C TYR A 43 -15.44 18.22 -7.77
N ASN A 44 -14.20 18.43 -8.21
CA ASN A 44 -13.00 18.09 -7.46
C ASN A 44 -13.02 16.63 -6.95
N LEU A 45 -13.22 15.69 -7.87
CA LEU A 45 -13.16 14.27 -7.58
C LEU A 45 -11.71 13.83 -7.37
N PRO A 46 -11.41 13.02 -6.34
CA PRO A 46 -10.07 12.55 -6.06
C PRO A 46 -9.69 11.39 -6.99
N VAL A 47 -9.43 11.69 -8.28
CA VAL A 47 -8.90 10.70 -9.22
C VAL A 47 -7.61 10.10 -8.64
N GLY A 48 -7.55 8.77 -8.60
CA GLY A 48 -6.51 7.97 -7.95
C GLY A 48 -6.91 7.45 -6.56
N GLN A 49 -8.06 7.83 -6.00
CA GLN A 49 -8.51 7.30 -4.69
C GLN A 49 -8.85 5.81 -4.78
N SER A 50 -8.49 5.04 -3.74
CA SER A 50 -8.95 3.65 -3.58
C SER A 50 -10.46 3.58 -3.37
N MET A 51 -11.13 2.68 -4.08
CA MET A 51 -12.59 2.52 -4.08
C MET A 51 -12.98 1.05 -3.95
N PHE A 52 -14.10 0.78 -3.29
CA PHE A 52 -14.67 -0.56 -3.10
C PHE A 52 -16.07 -0.64 -3.72
N SER A 53 -16.51 -1.86 -4.02
CA SER A 53 -17.88 -2.09 -4.50
C SER A 53 -18.89 -1.56 -3.49
N GLY A 54 -19.81 -0.70 -3.94
CA GLY A 54 -20.80 0.00 -3.12
C GLY A 54 -20.42 1.44 -2.76
N ASP A 55 -19.16 1.84 -2.91
CA ASP A 55 -18.73 3.22 -2.65
C ASP A 55 -19.34 4.18 -3.68
N SER A 56 -19.64 5.40 -3.26
CA SER A 56 -20.05 6.47 -4.16
C SER A 56 -18.82 7.18 -4.73
N VAL A 57 -18.75 7.39 -6.05
CA VAL A 57 -17.71 8.22 -6.68
C VAL A 57 -17.79 9.68 -6.21
N MET A 58 -18.95 10.10 -5.71
CA MET A 58 -19.16 11.41 -5.09
C MET A 58 -18.84 11.40 -3.59
N ASP A 59 -18.42 10.28 -3.01
CA ASP A 59 -18.19 10.10 -1.58
C ASP A 59 -19.45 10.50 -0.78
N ASP A 60 -19.30 11.22 0.34
CA ASP A 60 -20.40 11.76 1.16
C ASP A 60 -21.14 12.97 0.56
N ARG A 61 -20.86 13.36 -0.70
CA ARG A 61 -21.46 14.56 -1.30
C ARG A 61 -22.89 14.28 -1.79
N ASN A 62 -23.70 15.34 -1.81
CA ASN A 62 -25.05 15.26 -2.34
C ASN A 62 -25.05 14.78 -3.80
N PRO A 63 -26.05 13.96 -4.20
CA PRO A 63 -26.24 13.59 -5.60
C PRO A 63 -26.28 14.81 -6.50
N VAL A 64 -25.68 14.71 -7.69
CA VAL A 64 -25.70 15.79 -8.66
C VAL A 64 -27.05 15.82 -9.37
N GLU A 65 -27.71 16.97 -9.34
CA GLU A 65 -28.95 17.22 -10.06
C GLU A 65 -28.71 18.29 -11.13
N VAL A 66 -29.25 18.07 -12.32
CA VAL A 66 -29.12 18.98 -13.47
C VAL A 66 -30.48 19.40 -13.99
N PRO A 67 -30.63 20.59 -14.62
CA PRO A 67 -31.92 21.01 -15.16
C PRO A 67 -32.44 20.02 -16.21
N LEU A 68 -33.68 19.55 -16.05
CA LEU A 68 -34.31 18.58 -16.96
C LEU A 68 -34.27 19.03 -18.42
N LEU A 69 -34.48 20.33 -18.66
CA LEU A 69 -34.52 20.89 -20.01
C LEU A 69 -33.16 20.82 -20.73
N SER A 70 -32.07 20.75 -19.98
CA SER A 70 -30.72 20.58 -20.53
C SER A 70 -30.36 19.10 -20.72
N TYR A 71 -31.00 18.19 -19.97
CA TYR A 71 -30.73 16.75 -19.99
C TYR A 71 -32.01 15.89 -20.00
N PRO A 72 -32.87 16.01 -21.04
CA PRO A 72 -34.14 15.29 -21.07
C PRO A 72 -33.96 13.77 -21.13
N SER A 73 -32.83 13.28 -21.64
CA SER A 73 -32.49 11.85 -21.70
C SER A 73 -32.34 11.22 -20.31
N PHE A 74 -31.90 11.99 -19.30
CA PHE A 74 -31.71 11.44 -17.95
C PHE A 74 -33.05 11.07 -17.29
N LEU A 75 -34.13 11.78 -17.62
CA LEU A 75 -35.47 11.39 -17.16
C LEU A 75 -35.93 10.08 -17.80
N ALA A 76 -35.56 9.83 -19.05
CA ALA A 76 -35.86 8.55 -19.69
C ALA A 76 -35.17 7.41 -18.93
N HIS A 77 -33.91 7.59 -18.51
CA HIS A 77 -33.21 6.63 -17.65
C HIS A 77 -33.97 6.36 -16.36
N GLN A 78 -34.39 7.40 -15.62
CA GLN A 78 -35.15 7.23 -14.37
C GLN A 78 -36.47 6.44 -14.57
N LEU A 79 -37.13 6.64 -15.72
CA LEU A 79 -38.36 5.89 -16.05
C LEU A 79 -38.06 4.42 -16.36
N PHE A 80 -36.96 4.10 -17.04
CA PHE A 80 -36.59 2.73 -17.38
C PHE A 80 -36.05 1.95 -16.17
N THR A 81 -35.32 2.60 -15.27
CA THR A 81 -34.82 2.00 -14.03
C THR A 81 -35.86 1.97 -12.91
N LEU A 82 -37.05 2.55 -13.14
CA LEU A 82 -38.12 2.70 -12.16
C LEU A 82 -37.67 3.43 -10.88
N ASP A 83 -36.75 4.39 -10.99
CA ASP A 83 -36.37 5.24 -9.87
C ASP A 83 -37.46 6.26 -9.56
N LEU A 84 -38.40 5.85 -8.71
CA LEU A 84 -39.51 6.68 -8.26
C LEU A 84 -39.06 7.95 -7.53
N LYS A 85 -37.90 7.92 -6.86
CA LYS A 85 -37.36 9.09 -6.16
C LYS A 85 -36.86 10.12 -7.17
N GLY A 86 -36.06 9.70 -8.15
CA GLY A 86 -35.58 10.56 -9.24
C GLY A 86 -36.73 11.16 -10.06
N ILE A 87 -37.76 10.36 -10.37
CA ILE A 87 -38.96 10.85 -11.07
C ILE A 87 -39.69 11.91 -10.24
N LEU A 88 -39.92 11.64 -8.94
CA LEU A 88 -40.61 12.58 -8.06
C LEU A 88 -39.83 13.89 -7.90
N THR A 89 -38.51 13.82 -7.70
CA THR A 89 -37.64 15.00 -7.66
C THR A 89 -37.80 15.79 -8.96
N THR A 90 -37.69 15.13 -10.11
CA THR A 90 -37.81 15.79 -11.42
C THR A 90 -39.15 16.52 -11.60
N LEU A 91 -40.26 15.89 -11.21
CA LEU A 91 -41.59 16.49 -11.33
C LEU A 91 -41.81 17.68 -10.38
N THR A 92 -41.14 17.67 -9.23
CA THR A 92 -41.35 18.68 -8.18
C THR A 92 -40.37 19.86 -8.27
N THR A 93 -39.14 19.63 -8.71
CA THR A 93 -38.08 20.65 -8.76
C THR A 93 -37.75 21.11 -10.17
N GLY A 94 -38.07 20.31 -11.19
CA GLY A 94 -37.60 20.52 -12.57
C GLY A 94 -36.13 20.15 -12.80
N ALA A 95 -35.45 19.58 -11.79
CA ALA A 95 -34.10 19.05 -11.88
C ALA A 95 -34.12 17.52 -11.86
N VAL A 96 -33.31 16.90 -12.71
CA VAL A 96 -33.20 15.45 -12.87
C VAL A 96 -31.85 14.97 -12.30
N PRO A 97 -31.80 13.81 -11.60
CA PRO A 97 -30.53 13.23 -11.19
C PRO A 97 -29.60 12.99 -12.38
N PHE A 98 -28.31 13.25 -12.17
CA PHE A 98 -27.28 13.06 -13.17
C PHE A 98 -27.09 11.58 -13.48
N ASP A 99 -27.06 11.21 -14.76
CA ASP A 99 -26.81 9.84 -15.20
C ASP A 99 -25.32 9.64 -15.47
N PHE A 100 -24.64 8.97 -14.54
CA PHE A 100 -23.20 8.74 -14.61
C PHE A 100 -22.78 7.85 -15.77
N SER A 101 -23.69 7.04 -16.34
CA SER A 101 -23.40 6.19 -17.51
C SER A 101 -22.99 7.00 -18.75
N THR A 102 -23.29 8.30 -18.76
CA THR A 102 -22.89 9.20 -19.85
C THR A 102 -21.45 9.69 -19.76
N ILE A 103 -20.82 9.55 -18.59
CA ILE A 103 -19.45 10.01 -18.32
C ILE A 103 -18.55 8.89 -17.78
N SER A 104 -19.09 7.70 -17.52
CA SER A 104 -18.35 6.54 -17.02
C SER A 104 -18.10 5.47 -18.09
N ALA A 105 -17.05 4.67 -17.89
CA ALA A 105 -16.70 3.54 -18.75
C ALA A 105 -16.95 2.20 -18.02
N GLU A 106 -16.09 1.84 -17.06
CA GLU A 106 -16.20 0.61 -16.27
C GLU A 106 -16.30 0.88 -14.75
N GLY A 107 -16.94 -0.04 -14.05
CA GLY A 107 -16.96 -0.07 -12.58
C GLY A 107 -17.80 1.00 -11.89
N ILE A 108 -18.55 1.84 -12.62
CA ILE A 108 -19.40 2.90 -12.07
C ILE A 108 -20.82 2.81 -12.67
N ASP A 109 -21.82 2.62 -11.82
CA ASP A 109 -23.22 2.49 -12.22
C ASP A 109 -23.81 3.85 -12.63
N SER A 110 -25.04 3.86 -13.14
CA SER A 110 -25.71 5.10 -13.56
C SER A 110 -25.95 6.10 -12.44
N ASN A 111 -25.92 5.66 -11.18
CA ASN A 111 -26.12 6.49 -10.00
C ASN A 111 -24.79 7.01 -9.43
N GLY A 112 -23.65 6.62 -10.02
CA GLY A 112 -22.32 7.01 -9.57
C GLY A 112 -21.76 6.11 -8.46
N ASN A 113 -22.34 4.92 -8.23
CA ASN A 113 -21.80 3.95 -7.28
C ASN A 113 -20.86 2.97 -7.97
N VAL A 114 -19.86 2.52 -7.24
CA VAL A 114 -18.90 1.52 -7.69
C VAL A 114 -19.53 0.13 -7.67
N TYR A 115 -19.34 -0.65 -8.73
CA TYR A 115 -19.89 -2.01 -8.82
C TYR A 115 -18.96 -2.94 -9.58
N GLY A 116 -19.07 -4.25 -9.31
CA GLY A 116 -18.33 -5.28 -10.06
C GLY A 116 -16.82 -5.29 -9.82
N ILE A 117 -16.37 -4.70 -8.72
CA ILE A 117 -14.96 -4.63 -8.31
C ILE A 117 -14.70 -5.61 -7.17
N GLU A 118 -13.66 -6.43 -7.33
CA GLU A 118 -13.15 -7.32 -6.28
C GLU A 118 -11.84 -6.76 -5.71
N GLY A 119 -11.80 -6.58 -4.39
CA GLY A 119 -10.64 -5.99 -3.71
C GLY A 119 -10.58 -4.45 -3.78
N PRO A 120 -9.44 -3.85 -3.40
CA PRO A 120 -9.26 -2.40 -3.37
C PRO A 120 -9.02 -1.85 -4.78
N GLY A 121 -10.09 -1.53 -5.50
CA GLY A 121 -10.02 -0.82 -6.78
C GLY A 121 -9.56 0.63 -6.61
N TYR A 122 -9.49 1.39 -7.70
CA TYR A 122 -9.20 2.82 -7.64
C TYR A 122 -9.88 3.60 -8.76
N LEU A 123 -10.28 4.83 -8.46
CA LEU A 123 -10.88 5.76 -9.40
C LEU A 123 -9.82 6.27 -10.37
N ARG A 124 -10.07 6.23 -11.67
CA ARG A 124 -9.17 6.73 -12.71
C ARG A 124 -9.93 7.36 -13.86
N LEU A 125 -9.19 8.04 -14.73
CA LEU A 125 -9.68 8.43 -16.04
C LEU A 125 -9.22 7.42 -17.11
N GLU A 126 -10.15 6.98 -17.94
CA GLU A 126 -9.88 6.22 -19.16
C GLU A 126 -10.19 7.09 -20.37
N GLY A 127 -9.16 7.72 -20.93
CA GLY A 127 -9.35 8.84 -21.82
C GLY A 127 -10.06 9.99 -21.08
N ASP A 128 -11.27 10.31 -21.52
CA ASP A 128 -12.11 11.35 -20.92
C ASP A 128 -13.23 10.80 -20.02
N ALA A 129 -13.37 9.48 -19.88
CA ALA A 129 -14.39 8.83 -19.05
C ALA A 129 -13.87 8.50 -17.65
N LEU A 130 -14.76 8.53 -16.65
CA LEU A 130 -14.49 8.02 -15.30
C LEU A 130 -14.57 6.49 -15.30
N ALA A 131 -13.66 5.85 -14.60
CA ALA A 131 -13.69 4.41 -14.40
C ALA A 131 -13.19 4.06 -13.00
N VAL A 132 -13.70 2.98 -12.45
CA VAL A 132 -13.06 2.31 -11.31
C VAL A 132 -12.54 0.98 -11.78
N LYS A 133 -11.22 0.83 -11.76
CA LYS A 133 -10.56 -0.40 -12.17
C LYS A 133 -10.32 -1.28 -10.96
N SER A 134 -10.54 -2.59 -11.13
CA SER A 134 -10.08 -3.59 -10.16
C SER A 134 -8.56 -3.51 -9.98
N PRO A 135 -8.03 -3.83 -8.78
CA PRO A 135 -6.60 -3.93 -8.57
C PRO A 135 -6.00 -4.97 -9.53
N ASP A 136 -4.75 -4.75 -9.94
CA ASP A 136 -3.98 -5.80 -10.59
C ASP A 136 -3.70 -6.94 -9.57
N THR A 137 -3.19 -8.09 -10.04
CA THR A 137 -2.95 -9.28 -9.18
C THR A 137 -2.14 -8.96 -7.93
N TYR A 138 -1.23 -7.98 -8.03
CA TYR A 138 -0.45 -7.47 -6.91
C TYR A 138 -0.56 -5.96 -6.88
N VAL A 139 -0.88 -5.42 -5.72
CA VAL A 139 -0.73 -3.99 -5.45
C VAL A 139 0.28 -3.83 -4.34
N TRP A 140 1.27 -3.00 -4.58
CA TRP A 140 2.31 -2.68 -3.61
C TRP A 140 2.65 -1.20 -3.69
N GLY A 141 3.29 -0.68 -2.66
CA GLY A 141 3.78 0.69 -2.59
C GLY A 141 4.97 0.77 -1.65
N TYR A 142 5.43 1.97 -1.33
CA TYR A 142 6.49 2.20 -0.36
C TYR A 142 5.90 2.74 0.94
N SER A 143 6.33 2.18 2.07
CA SER A 143 6.07 2.84 3.36
C SER A 143 6.72 4.22 3.33
N ALA A 144 6.09 5.23 3.92
CA ALA A 144 6.69 6.54 4.06
C ALA A 144 6.31 7.15 5.41
N PRO A 145 7.22 7.88 6.08
CA PRO A 145 6.90 8.49 7.34
C PRO A 145 5.75 9.49 7.17
N TYR A 146 4.63 9.23 7.83
CA TYR A 146 3.49 10.14 7.90
C TYR A 146 3.60 11.02 9.14
N LYS A 147 4.01 10.44 10.27
CA LYS A 147 4.25 11.14 11.53
C LYS A 147 5.58 10.73 12.12
N VAL A 148 6.38 11.72 12.50
CA VAL A 148 7.72 11.51 13.04
C VAL A 148 7.97 12.36 14.27
N LEU A 149 8.89 11.90 15.12
CA LEU A 149 9.57 12.73 16.10
C LEU A 149 10.88 13.23 15.49
N THR A 150 11.04 14.54 15.34
CA THR A 150 12.30 15.16 14.91
C THR A 150 13.05 15.66 16.13
N LYS A 151 14.28 15.18 16.35
CA LYS A 151 15.11 15.61 17.48
C LYS A 151 15.51 17.08 17.33
N THR A 152 15.29 17.85 18.38
CA THR A 152 15.72 19.25 18.50
C THR A 152 16.79 19.38 19.61
N GLU A 153 17.35 20.57 19.78
CA GLU A 153 18.32 20.83 20.86
C GLU A 153 17.73 20.63 22.26
N ASN A 154 16.42 20.86 22.44
CA ASN A 154 15.77 20.90 23.74
C ASN A 154 14.69 19.82 23.93
N GLY A 155 14.50 18.93 22.95
CA GLY A 155 13.49 17.88 23.00
C GLY A 155 13.18 17.30 21.63
N VAL A 156 11.91 17.08 21.32
CA VAL A 156 11.46 16.57 20.02
C VAL A 156 10.27 17.37 19.48
N ASP A 157 10.24 17.58 18.17
CA ASP A 157 9.07 18.06 17.46
C ASP A 157 8.28 16.88 16.92
N VAL A 158 6.97 16.84 17.19
CA VAL A 158 6.02 15.95 16.54
C VAL A 158 5.64 16.59 15.22
N VAL A 159 6.08 15.97 14.12
CA VAL A 159 5.83 16.42 12.76
C VAL A 159 4.83 15.46 12.12
N GLU A 160 3.70 15.98 11.67
CA GLU A 160 2.68 15.23 10.94
C GLU A 160 2.55 15.82 9.53
N ASN A 161 2.72 14.98 8.51
CA ASN A 161 2.68 15.36 7.09
C ASN A 161 3.52 16.61 6.78
N GLY A 162 4.76 16.64 7.30
CA GLY A 162 5.71 17.75 7.11
C GLY A 162 5.45 19.01 7.94
N THR A 163 4.40 19.04 8.77
CA THR A 163 4.07 20.19 9.63
C THR A 163 4.33 19.87 11.09
N VAL A 164 5.01 20.76 11.82
CA VAL A 164 5.17 20.65 13.27
C VAL A 164 3.82 20.90 13.93
N ILE A 165 3.26 19.88 14.59
CA ILE A 165 1.97 19.98 15.30
C ILE A 165 2.15 20.17 16.81
N LYS A 166 3.30 19.76 17.36
CA LYS A 166 3.60 19.87 18.79
C LYS A 166 5.10 19.80 19.04
N SER A 167 5.63 20.63 19.93
CA SER A 167 6.99 20.48 20.47
C SER A 167 6.91 19.92 21.89
N VAL A 168 7.78 18.96 22.20
CA VAL A 168 7.83 18.22 23.47
C VAL A 168 9.22 18.40 24.09
N PRO A 169 9.32 18.94 25.31
CA PRO A 169 10.61 19.11 25.98
C PRO A 169 11.18 17.77 26.45
N THR A 170 12.51 17.72 26.62
CA THR A 170 13.27 16.50 26.94
C THR A 170 12.69 15.71 28.13
N GLU A 171 12.30 16.39 29.20
CA GLU A 171 11.76 15.81 30.42
C GLU A 171 10.39 15.15 30.25
N GLU A 172 9.65 15.51 29.19
CA GLU A 172 8.32 15.00 28.89
C GLU A 172 8.32 13.85 27.86
N ILE A 173 9.43 13.60 27.16
CA ILE A 173 9.53 12.55 26.11
C ILE A 173 9.07 11.18 26.64
N LYS A 174 9.47 10.83 27.87
CA LYS A 174 9.10 9.56 28.52
C LYS A 174 7.60 9.38 28.77
N ASN A 175 6.82 10.47 28.75
CA ASN A 175 5.39 10.46 29.02
C ASN A 175 4.55 10.42 27.73
N LEU A 176 5.20 10.28 26.57
CA LEU A 176 4.50 10.26 25.29
C LEU A 176 3.73 8.94 25.10
N PRO A 177 2.45 8.99 24.71
CA PRO A 177 1.60 7.80 24.58
C PRO A 177 1.76 7.13 23.20
N TYR A 178 2.96 7.13 22.61
CA TYR A 178 3.18 6.65 21.24
C TYR A 178 3.51 5.17 21.12
N SER A 179 3.41 4.41 22.21
CA SER A 179 3.75 2.97 22.22
C SER A 179 2.86 2.15 21.29
N ASN A 180 3.46 1.19 20.58
CA ASN A 180 2.77 0.15 19.82
C ASN A 180 3.46 -1.21 20.06
N ASP A 181 3.15 -2.21 19.22
CA ASP A 181 3.74 -3.56 19.33
C ASP A 181 5.24 -3.60 19.00
N PHE A 182 5.80 -2.55 18.38
CA PHE A 182 7.18 -2.49 17.87
C PHE A 182 8.09 -1.57 18.68
N TYR A 183 7.56 -0.51 19.29
CA TYR A 183 8.33 0.39 20.13
C TYR A 183 7.51 0.95 21.29
N ASN A 184 8.22 1.39 22.33
CA ASN A 184 7.61 1.97 23.53
C ASN A 184 8.38 3.22 23.98
N ALA A 185 7.93 3.85 25.07
CA ALA A 185 8.56 5.04 25.62
C ALA A 185 10.07 4.85 25.92
N THR A 186 10.49 3.66 26.36
CA THR A 186 11.91 3.35 26.60
C THR A 186 12.70 3.33 25.30
N SER A 187 12.16 2.71 24.24
CA SER A 187 12.78 2.70 22.91
C SER A 187 12.99 4.12 22.37
N ILE A 188 11.97 4.98 22.48
CA ILE A 188 12.04 6.38 22.03
C ILE A 188 13.07 7.17 22.86
N VAL A 189 13.10 6.98 24.18
CA VAL A 189 14.08 7.65 25.05
C VAL A 189 15.51 7.18 24.75
N ASN A 190 15.71 5.90 24.46
CA ASN A 190 17.02 5.38 24.07
C ASN A 190 17.46 5.96 22.72
N TRP A 191 16.59 5.95 21.72
CA TRP A 191 16.85 6.59 20.44
C TRP A 191 17.23 8.06 20.62
N TYR A 192 16.46 8.80 21.43
CA TYR A 192 16.74 10.21 21.72
C TYR A 192 18.11 10.41 22.38
N ASN A 193 18.51 9.56 23.33
CA ASN A 193 19.75 9.76 24.08
C ASN A 193 21.01 9.25 23.35
N TYR A 194 20.89 8.18 22.56
CA TYR A 194 22.04 7.42 22.10
C TYR A 194 22.15 7.31 20.57
N ASP A 195 21.02 7.18 19.87
CA ASP A 195 21.01 6.80 18.45
C ASP A 195 20.76 7.99 17.50
N SER A 196 20.49 9.18 18.04
CA SER A 196 20.04 10.33 17.27
C SER A 196 20.88 11.58 17.51
N VAL A 197 20.96 12.43 16.49
CA VAL A 197 21.49 13.80 16.54
C VAL A 197 20.38 14.80 16.23
N VAL A 198 20.62 16.09 16.46
CA VAL A 198 19.65 17.13 16.09
C VAL A 198 19.31 17.02 14.61
N GLY A 199 18.02 16.97 14.28
CA GLY A 199 17.50 16.74 12.94
C GLY A 199 17.23 15.27 12.58
N SER A 200 17.64 14.30 13.42
CA SER A 200 17.26 12.89 13.24
C SER A 200 15.75 12.71 13.44
N ASN A 201 15.17 11.78 12.67
CA ASN A 201 13.76 11.41 12.77
C ASN A 201 13.58 10.02 13.38
N PHE A 202 12.54 9.87 14.19
CA PHE A 202 11.98 8.59 14.61
C PHE A 202 10.57 8.48 14.03
N THR A 203 10.32 7.48 13.20
CA THR A 203 8.99 7.30 12.60
C THR A 203 8.02 6.72 13.61
N LEU A 204 6.86 7.36 13.76
CA LEU A 204 5.76 6.89 14.60
C LEU A 204 4.68 6.20 13.78
N GLU A 205 4.34 6.75 12.62
CA GLU A 205 3.26 6.26 11.78
C GLU A 205 3.72 6.31 10.33
N ASN A 206 3.51 5.23 9.58
CA ASN A 206 3.83 5.13 8.16
C ASN A 206 2.55 5.23 7.31
N GLY A 207 2.55 6.11 6.31
CA GLY A 207 1.61 6.06 5.19
C GLY A 207 2.15 5.18 4.06
N ILE A 208 1.40 5.07 2.97
CA ILE A 208 1.87 4.44 1.72
C ILE A 208 1.95 5.46 0.60
N VAL A 209 3.07 5.44 -0.12
CA VAL A 209 3.31 6.27 -1.30
C VAL A 209 3.77 5.45 -2.49
N GLY A 210 3.61 5.99 -3.70
CA GLY A 210 4.22 5.42 -4.90
C GLY A 210 3.68 4.03 -5.24
N PHE A 211 2.35 3.89 -5.24
CA PHE A 211 1.67 2.64 -5.59
C PHE A 211 2.06 2.14 -6.99
N SER A 212 2.16 0.82 -7.12
CA SER A 212 2.53 0.13 -8.36
C SER A 212 1.56 0.35 -9.53
N ASP A 213 0.29 0.66 -9.22
CA ASP A 213 -0.76 0.95 -10.19
C ASP A 213 -1.03 2.45 -10.38
N GLY A 214 -0.22 3.31 -9.73
CA GLY A 214 -0.28 4.76 -9.87
C GLY A 214 -1.44 5.43 -9.13
N ARG A 215 -2.13 4.72 -8.24
CA ARG A 215 -3.16 5.33 -7.37
C ARG A 215 -2.53 6.33 -6.37
N ASN A 216 -3.38 7.13 -5.75
CA ASN A 216 -2.98 8.16 -4.80
C ASN A 216 -2.33 7.55 -3.56
N ASN A 217 -1.45 8.34 -2.94
CA ASN A 217 -0.88 8.02 -1.64
C ASN A 217 -2.00 7.91 -0.58
N ILE A 218 -1.74 7.10 0.44
CA ILE A 218 -2.71 6.80 1.50
C ILE A 218 -2.07 7.16 2.84
N ASP A 219 -2.79 7.94 3.63
CA ASP A 219 -2.40 8.29 5.01
C ASP A 219 -2.47 7.05 5.90
N TYR A 220 -1.67 7.02 6.96
CA TYR A 220 -1.63 5.92 7.95
C TYR A 220 -3.03 5.49 8.42
N LYS A 221 -3.90 6.46 8.76
CA LYS A 221 -5.27 6.23 9.27
C LYS A 221 -6.18 5.45 8.32
N ASP A 222 -5.88 5.46 7.02
CA ASP A 222 -6.70 4.85 5.99
C ASP A 222 -6.21 3.45 5.58
N ILE A 223 -5.00 3.06 6.00
CA ILE A 223 -4.42 1.75 5.64
C ILE A 223 -5.27 0.61 6.19
N GLU A 224 -5.56 0.60 7.48
CA GLU A 224 -6.38 -0.45 8.10
C GLU A 224 -7.78 -0.52 7.48
N ARG A 225 -8.39 0.64 7.21
CA ARG A 225 -9.72 0.71 6.59
C ARG A 225 -9.74 0.10 5.18
N ILE A 226 -8.67 0.32 4.40
CA ILE A 226 -8.61 -0.06 2.98
C ILE A 226 -8.08 -1.49 2.81
N PHE A 227 -7.01 -1.86 3.52
CA PHE A 227 -6.31 -3.14 3.33
C PHE A 227 -6.43 -4.09 4.53
N GLY A 228 -7.01 -3.64 5.64
CA GLY A 228 -7.18 -4.43 6.86
C GLY A 228 -5.99 -4.32 7.83
N LYS A 229 -6.23 -4.75 9.07
CA LYS A 229 -5.27 -4.63 10.18
C LYS A 229 -3.95 -5.35 9.92
N ASN A 230 -3.97 -6.55 9.33
CA ASN A 230 -2.75 -7.32 9.05
C ASN A 230 -1.77 -6.55 8.14
N VAL A 231 -2.30 -5.80 7.17
CA VAL A 231 -1.47 -4.97 6.28
C VAL A 231 -0.97 -3.74 7.04
N SER A 232 -1.80 -3.12 7.87
CA SER A 232 -1.37 -2.01 8.74
C SER A 232 -0.21 -2.42 9.66
N ASP A 233 -0.34 -3.56 10.33
CA ASP A 233 0.70 -4.10 11.22
C ASP A 233 1.98 -4.40 10.43
N TYR A 234 1.85 -4.94 9.21
CA TYR A 234 2.98 -5.18 8.34
C TYR A 234 3.64 -3.88 7.86
N VAL A 235 2.90 -2.79 7.63
CA VAL A 235 3.50 -1.49 7.28
C VAL A 235 4.30 -0.89 8.44
N ASP A 236 3.82 -1.05 9.67
CA ASP A 236 4.49 -0.54 10.88
C ASP A 236 5.72 -1.36 11.28
N ALA A 237 5.78 -2.63 10.88
CA ALA A 237 6.86 -3.55 11.20
C ALA A 237 8.15 -3.37 10.38
N TYR A 238 8.14 -2.52 9.34
CA TYR A 238 9.27 -2.32 8.44
C TYR A 238 9.78 -0.89 8.47
N PRO A 239 11.09 -0.71 8.19
CA PRO A 239 11.67 0.60 7.92
C PRO A 239 10.84 1.44 6.96
N SER A 240 10.85 2.75 7.20
CA SER A 240 10.34 3.70 6.23
C SER A 240 11.05 3.53 4.88
N TYR A 241 10.28 3.70 3.80
CA TYR A 241 10.69 3.50 2.41
C TYR A 241 10.92 2.04 2.01
N SER A 242 10.55 1.07 2.85
CA SER A 242 10.48 -0.33 2.45
C SER A 242 9.31 -0.55 1.49
N PRO A 243 9.49 -1.38 0.44
CA PRO A 243 8.41 -1.75 -0.45
C PRO A 243 7.48 -2.78 0.24
N ILE A 244 6.18 -2.53 0.23
CA ILE A 244 5.17 -3.30 0.95
C ILE A 244 4.12 -3.81 -0.03
N VAL A 245 3.87 -5.12 -0.03
CA VAL A 245 2.71 -5.71 -0.71
C VAL A 245 1.45 -5.42 0.12
N LEU A 246 0.47 -4.78 -0.50
CA LEU A 246 -0.76 -4.30 0.17
C LEU A 246 -1.98 -5.14 -0.21
N TYR A 247 -1.94 -5.72 -1.41
CA TYR A 247 -2.96 -6.63 -1.89
C TYR A 247 -2.34 -7.71 -2.77
N MET A 248 -2.80 -8.94 -2.58
CA MET A 248 -2.55 -10.07 -3.45
C MET A 248 -3.91 -10.68 -3.81
N GLY A 249 -4.17 -10.80 -5.10
CA GLY A 249 -5.33 -11.51 -5.61
C GLY A 249 -5.15 -13.03 -5.49
N ASN A 250 -5.74 -13.79 -6.42
CA ASN A 250 -5.60 -15.24 -6.43
C ASN A 250 -4.19 -15.65 -6.85
N THR A 251 -3.45 -16.18 -5.88
CA THR A 251 -2.06 -16.63 -6.04
C THR A 251 -1.87 -17.95 -5.33
N THR A 252 -0.96 -18.76 -5.85
CA THR A 252 -0.54 -20.02 -5.23
C THR A 252 0.89 -19.86 -4.72
N GLU A 253 1.13 -20.28 -3.47
CA GLU A 253 2.46 -20.37 -2.90
C GLU A 253 3.24 -21.56 -3.51
N VAL A 254 4.40 -21.29 -4.09
CA VAL A 254 5.31 -22.30 -4.63
C VAL A 254 6.64 -22.24 -3.91
N ASP A 255 6.97 -23.31 -3.19
CA ASP A 255 8.22 -23.43 -2.46
C ASP A 255 9.44 -23.48 -3.39
N GLY A 256 10.48 -22.73 -3.04
CA GLY A 256 11.83 -22.89 -3.52
C GLY A 256 12.61 -23.96 -2.76
N GLU A 257 13.89 -24.10 -3.06
CA GLU A 257 14.78 -25.00 -2.35
C GLU A 257 15.08 -24.48 -0.93
N THR A 258 15.19 -25.40 0.03
CA THR A 258 15.54 -25.09 1.42
C THR A 258 17.04 -25.21 1.61
N PHE A 259 17.64 -24.16 2.17
CA PHE A 259 19.05 -24.10 2.53
C PHE A 259 19.21 -24.05 4.05
N TYR A 260 20.33 -24.56 4.55
CA TYR A 260 20.60 -24.56 5.97
C TYR A 260 22.09 -24.34 6.29
N THR A 261 22.35 -23.90 7.52
CA THR A 261 23.67 -23.88 8.15
C THR A 261 23.51 -24.22 9.63
N TYR A 262 24.63 -24.47 10.31
CA TYR A 262 24.68 -24.52 11.77
C TYR A 262 25.29 -23.24 12.34
N LEU A 263 24.97 -22.92 13.59
CA LEU A 263 25.55 -21.79 14.32
C LEU A 263 27.04 -22.00 14.63
N ASP A 264 27.41 -23.24 14.96
CA ASP A 264 28.72 -23.66 15.45
C ASP A 264 29.18 -22.92 16.72
N SER A 265 30.30 -23.35 17.31
CA SER A 265 30.84 -22.75 18.55
C SER A 265 31.97 -21.78 18.24
N HIS A 266 31.85 -20.57 18.78
CA HIS A 266 32.88 -19.53 18.81
C HIS A 266 32.86 -18.87 20.20
N PRO A 267 33.36 -19.56 21.24
CA PRO A 267 33.29 -19.09 22.62
C PRO A 267 33.97 -17.73 22.83
N GLU A 268 34.95 -17.39 22.01
CA GLU A 268 35.66 -16.10 22.01
C GLU A 268 34.74 -14.89 21.83
N TYR A 269 33.58 -15.08 21.18
CA TYR A 269 32.55 -14.05 20.99
C TYR A 269 31.28 -14.29 21.83
N GLY A 270 31.28 -15.33 22.68
CA GLY A 270 30.16 -15.70 23.55
C GLY A 270 29.03 -16.41 22.82
N ASP A 271 28.98 -17.74 22.93
CA ASP A 271 28.02 -18.57 22.21
C ASP A 271 26.55 -18.25 22.51
N SER A 272 26.21 -17.81 23.73
CA SER A 272 24.85 -17.39 24.07
C SER A 272 24.40 -16.11 23.36
N VAL A 273 25.29 -15.12 23.23
CA VAL A 273 25.02 -13.88 22.48
C VAL A 273 24.92 -14.19 20.99
N ARG A 274 25.75 -15.11 20.49
CA ARG A 274 25.68 -15.56 19.09
C ARG A 274 24.37 -16.26 18.78
N GLU A 275 23.90 -17.14 19.65
CA GLU A 275 22.60 -17.80 19.47
C GLU A 275 21.46 -16.78 19.48
N PHE A 276 21.46 -15.85 20.45
CA PHE A 276 20.48 -14.78 20.51
C PHE A 276 20.44 -13.97 19.20
N ASN A 277 21.61 -13.53 18.72
CA ASN A 277 21.72 -12.76 17.47
C ASN A 277 21.27 -13.54 16.24
N ALA A 278 21.55 -14.85 16.19
CA ALA A 278 21.10 -15.70 15.09
C ALA A 278 19.58 -15.79 15.05
N ARG A 279 18.93 -15.92 16.22
CA ARG A 279 17.46 -15.92 16.33
C ARG A 279 16.87 -14.57 15.95
N GLN A 280 17.48 -13.46 16.37
CA GLN A 280 17.06 -12.11 16.00
C GLN A 280 17.16 -11.85 14.49
N PHE A 281 18.21 -12.38 13.83
CA PHE A 281 18.30 -12.30 12.37
C PHE A 281 17.17 -13.06 11.69
N VAL A 282 16.90 -14.29 12.14
CA VAL A 282 15.81 -15.11 11.61
C VAL A 282 14.46 -14.41 11.83
N GLU A 283 14.22 -13.85 13.02
CA GLU A 283 13.03 -13.07 13.32
C GLU A 283 12.89 -11.85 12.40
N ALA A 284 13.98 -11.15 12.11
CA ALA A 284 13.97 -9.98 11.25
C ALA A 284 13.58 -10.29 9.80
N TRP A 285 13.93 -11.46 9.28
CA TRP A 285 13.76 -11.80 7.85
C TRP A 285 12.63 -12.79 7.57
N ASN A 286 12.14 -13.47 8.60
CA ASN A 286 11.09 -14.47 8.43
C ASN A 286 9.77 -13.82 8.04
N ASN A 287 9.13 -14.36 7.01
CA ASN A 287 7.91 -13.84 6.39
C ASN A 287 8.06 -12.47 5.72
N THR A 288 9.29 -12.04 5.41
CA THR A 288 9.49 -10.84 4.59
C THR A 288 9.05 -11.07 3.16
N ILE A 289 8.00 -10.35 2.73
CA ILE A 289 7.50 -10.36 1.36
C ILE A 289 8.10 -9.18 0.60
N ILE A 290 8.83 -9.47 -0.47
CA ILE A 290 9.44 -8.48 -1.35
C ILE A 290 8.60 -8.39 -2.63
N PRO A 291 8.03 -7.22 -2.96
CA PRO A 291 7.23 -7.06 -4.17
C PRO A 291 8.02 -7.32 -5.46
N PRO A 292 7.33 -7.47 -6.61
CA PRO A 292 7.97 -7.61 -7.91
C PRO A 292 8.96 -6.48 -8.21
N ASN A 293 10.13 -6.81 -8.75
CA ASN A 293 11.14 -5.84 -9.19
C ASN A 293 11.55 -4.82 -8.11
N CYS A 294 11.45 -5.21 -6.84
CA CYS A 294 11.72 -4.35 -5.69
C CYS A 294 12.87 -4.87 -4.86
N THR A 295 13.43 -3.98 -4.04
CA THR A 295 14.50 -4.29 -3.10
C THR A 295 13.98 -4.12 -1.68
N GLY A 296 13.92 -5.22 -0.92
CA GLY A 296 13.42 -5.26 0.45
C GLY A 296 14.53 -5.47 1.49
N ASN A 297 14.16 -5.32 2.75
CA ASN A 297 14.98 -5.55 3.95
C ASN A 297 14.16 -6.32 4.99
N GLY A 298 14.79 -6.78 6.07
CA GLY A 298 14.09 -7.31 7.23
C GLY A 298 13.45 -6.22 8.10
N HIS A 299 12.78 -6.65 9.16
CA HIS A 299 12.13 -5.85 10.18
C HIS A 299 13.14 -5.11 11.08
N ASP A 300 12.93 -3.84 11.39
CA ASP A 300 13.86 -3.01 12.18
C ASP A 300 13.53 -2.90 13.68
N TYR A 301 12.47 -3.58 14.14
CA TYR A 301 12.14 -3.64 15.56
C TYR A 301 12.96 -4.67 16.35
N VAL A 302 13.75 -5.52 15.68
CA VAL A 302 14.64 -6.47 16.35
C VAL A 302 15.90 -5.78 16.87
N SER A 303 16.52 -6.36 17.91
CA SER A 303 17.75 -5.81 18.49
C SER A 303 18.84 -6.87 18.53
N PHE A 304 20.07 -6.48 18.19
CA PHE A 304 21.22 -7.37 18.23
C PHE A 304 22.07 -7.11 19.47
N GLY A 305 22.45 -8.19 20.15
CA GLY A 305 23.42 -8.18 21.23
C GLY A 305 24.82 -7.86 20.71
N SER A 306 25.57 -7.11 21.51
CA SER A 306 26.94 -6.70 21.21
C SER A 306 27.96 -7.70 21.78
N ALA A 307 28.74 -8.34 20.92
CA ALA A 307 29.89 -9.17 21.31
C ALA A 307 31.20 -8.40 21.08
N ALA A 308 32.09 -8.41 22.08
CA ALA A 308 33.38 -7.71 21.98
C ALA A 308 34.23 -8.26 20.84
N ASP A 309 34.74 -7.36 20.00
CA ASP A 309 35.55 -7.71 18.83
C ASP A 309 36.48 -6.53 18.49
N ALA A 310 37.78 -6.70 18.77
CA ALA A 310 38.79 -5.67 18.53
C ALA A 310 39.01 -5.37 17.03
N SER A 311 38.55 -6.25 16.13
CA SER A 311 38.63 -6.04 14.68
C SER A 311 37.44 -5.27 14.13
N ALA A 312 36.34 -5.18 14.89
CA ALA A 312 35.18 -4.41 14.50
C ALA A 312 35.46 -2.90 14.67
N PRO A 313 35.01 -2.03 13.74
CA PRO A 313 35.27 -0.58 13.80
C PRO A 313 34.83 0.11 15.10
N GLY A 314 33.88 -0.45 15.85
CA GLY A 314 33.40 0.05 17.15
C GLY A 314 33.90 -0.75 18.37
N GLY A 315 34.80 -1.71 18.18
CA GLY A 315 35.25 -2.61 19.25
C GLY A 315 34.26 -3.73 19.61
N SER A 316 33.12 -3.81 18.92
CA SER A 316 32.14 -4.89 19.04
C SER A 316 31.35 -5.11 17.75
N ALA A 317 30.73 -6.29 17.65
CA ALA A 317 29.90 -6.69 16.52
C ALA A 317 28.73 -7.59 16.95
N ALA A 318 27.70 -7.67 16.11
CA ALA A 318 26.61 -8.62 16.26
C ALA A 318 27.04 -10.04 15.81
N HIS A 319 27.98 -10.67 16.52
CA HIS A 319 28.42 -12.03 16.19
C HIS A 319 27.25 -13.02 16.26
N GLY A 320 27.25 -14.04 15.41
CA GLY A 320 26.15 -15.01 15.27
C GLY A 320 25.18 -14.72 14.11
N VAL A 321 25.29 -13.57 13.44
CA VAL A 321 24.45 -13.22 12.27
C VAL A 321 24.96 -13.79 10.95
N CYS A 322 26.24 -14.16 10.85
CA CYS A 322 26.80 -14.72 9.61
C CYS A 322 26.16 -16.07 9.21
N PRO A 323 25.92 -17.02 10.13
CA PRO A 323 25.20 -18.24 9.79
C PRO A 323 23.80 -17.99 9.17
N PRO A 324 22.84 -17.29 9.81
CA PRO A 324 21.54 -17.06 9.18
C PRO A 324 21.67 -16.25 7.87
N ALA A 325 22.61 -15.31 7.79
CA ALA A 325 22.90 -14.59 6.55
C ALA A 325 23.36 -15.53 5.42
N ARG A 326 24.17 -16.56 5.70
CA ARG A 326 24.55 -17.58 4.70
C ARG A 326 23.37 -18.41 4.24
N ALA A 327 22.47 -18.81 5.14
CA ALA A 327 21.25 -19.52 4.77
C ALA A 327 20.38 -18.65 3.85
N LEU A 328 20.13 -17.39 4.24
CA LEU A 328 19.40 -16.41 3.43
C LEU A 328 20.05 -16.20 2.05
N ARG A 329 21.35 -15.89 2.02
CA ARG A 329 22.14 -15.70 0.80
C ARG A 329 22.03 -16.92 -0.13
N SER A 330 22.10 -18.14 0.41
CA SER A 330 22.04 -19.35 -0.39
C SER A 330 20.66 -19.54 -1.02
N ALA A 331 19.59 -19.31 -0.26
CA ALA A 331 18.23 -19.33 -0.78
C ALA A 331 17.99 -18.27 -1.87
N VAL A 332 18.49 -17.04 -1.65
CA VAL A 332 18.39 -15.92 -2.60
C VAL A 332 19.15 -16.23 -3.90
N LEU A 333 20.40 -16.70 -3.81
CA LEU A 333 21.21 -17.02 -4.99
C LEU A 333 20.64 -18.22 -5.78
N ALA A 334 20.09 -19.22 -5.08
CA ALA A 334 19.48 -20.38 -5.72
C ALA A 334 18.17 -20.04 -6.45
N GLU A 335 17.45 -19.02 -5.97
CA GLU A 335 16.30 -18.45 -6.68
C GLU A 335 16.70 -17.74 -7.99
N GLY A 336 17.99 -17.42 -8.14
CA GLY A 336 18.54 -16.71 -9.30
C GLY A 336 18.66 -15.20 -9.11
N PHE A 337 18.46 -14.70 -7.89
CA PHE A 337 18.67 -13.29 -7.55
C PHE A 337 20.15 -12.96 -7.40
N GLY A 338 20.45 -11.66 -7.43
CA GLY A 338 21.79 -11.14 -7.14
C GLY A 338 22.23 -11.33 -5.69
N MET A 339 23.53 -11.11 -5.44
CA MET A 339 24.08 -11.07 -4.07
C MET A 339 23.38 -9.96 -3.27
N PRO A 340 22.85 -10.26 -2.06
CA PRO A 340 22.28 -9.24 -1.20
C PRO A 340 23.27 -8.12 -0.87
N VAL A 341 22.78 -6.87 -0.83
CA VAL A 341 23.58 -5.74 -0.36
C VAL A 341 23.95 -5.96 1.10
N GLY A 342 25.17 -5.59 1.49
CA GLY A 342 25.68 -5.80 2.84
C GLY A 342 26.19 -7.23 3.09
N MET A 343 26.17 -8.10 2.08
CA MET A 343 26.71 -9.45 2.16
C MET A 343 27.86 -9.73 1.20
N THR A 344 28.66 -10.76 1.52
CA THR A 344 29.73 -11.34 0.67
C THR A 344 29.48 -12.84 0.46
N GLY A 345 30.19 -13.48 -0.47
CA GLY A 345 30.20 -14.93 -0.69
C GLY A 345 31.01 -15.71 0.36
N ASP A 346 31.74 -15.04 1.24
CA ASP A 346 32.62 -15.67 2.23
C ASP A 346 31.87 -16.28 3.43
N GLU A 347 32.61 -16.92 4.34
CA GLU A 347 32.09 -17.46 5.60
C GLU A 347 31.53 -16.36 6.50
N ASN A 348 32.23 -15.21 6.57
CA ASN A 348 31.78 -14.00 7.23
C ASN A 348 30.81 -13.26 6.31
N ALA A 349 29.58 -13.77 6.22
CA ALA A 349 28.63 -13.36 5.20
C ALA A 349 28.12 -11.93 5.36
N VAL A 350 28.10 -11.35 6.57
CA VAL A 350 27.64 -9.97 6.81
C VAL A 350 28.85 -9.04 6.92
N LEU A 351 28.84 -7.96 6.13
CA LEU A 351 29.90 -6.96 6.14
C LEU A 351 29.80 -6.06 7.38
N TYR A 352 30.94 -5.65 7.95
CA TYR A 352 30.96 -4.65 9.01
C TYR A 352 30.33 -3.32 8.53
N GLY A 353 29.64 -2.64 9.44
CA GLY A 353 28.96 -1.38 9.15
C GLY A 353 27.56 -1.53 8.55
N TYR A 354 27.08 -2.76 8.34
CA TYR A 354 25.71 -3.03 7.92
C TYR A 354 24.90 -3.59 9.10
N ASN A 355 23.76 -2.97 9.38
CA ASN A 355 22.75 -3.53 10.25
C ASN A 355 22.17 -4.82 9.61
N PRO A 356 22.17 -5.96 10.34
CA PRO A 356 21.74 -7.24 9.76
C PRO A 356 20.26 -7.30 9.35
N ALA A 357 19.42 -6.41 9.88
CA ALA A 357 18.00 -6.34 9.55
C ALA A 357 17.69 -5.25 8.52
N SER A 358 18.13 -4.01 8.75
CA SER A 358 17.68 -2.83 7.99
C SER A 358 18.60 -2.42 6.82
N ASP A 359 19.90 -2.72 6.89
CA ASP A 359 20.87 -2.30 5.86
C ASP A 359 21.15 -3.42 4.83
N ILE A 360 20.94 -4.67 5.21
CA ILE A 360 20.96 -5.78 4.25
C ILE A 360 19.74 -5.67 3.34
N LYS A 361 19.96 -5.80 2.02
CA LYS A 361 18.90 -5.68 1.03
C LYS A 361 18.88 -6.86 0.08
N VAL A 362 17.70 -7.43 -0.14
CA VAL A 362 17.45 -8.48 -1.14
C VAL A 362 16.61 -7.89 -2.27
N THR A 363 17.06 -8.08 -3.51
CA THR A 363 16.33 -7.64 -4.71
C THR A 363 15.57 -8.81 -5.29
N ASN A 364 14.25 -8.67 -5.43
CA ASN A 364 13.40 -9.61 -6.14
C ASN A 364 13.35 -9.22 -7.62
N ASP A 365 14.02 -10.00 -8.46
CA ASP A 365 14.09 -9.76 -9.91
C ASP A 365 12.90 -10.39 -10.67
N HIS A 366 11.92 -10.97 -9.98
CA HIS A 366 10.72 -11.54 -10.58
C HIS A 366 9.59 -10.52 -10.76
N ASN A 367 8.65 -10.87 -11.62
CA ASN A 367 7.40 -10.13 -11.85
C ASN A 367 6.27 -10.51 -10.89
N TYR A 368 6.58 -11.28 -9.84
CA TYR A 368 5.65 -11.66 -8.77
C TYR A 368 6.34 -11.49 -7.41
N PRO A 369 5.60 -11.29 -6.31
CA PRO A 369 6.18 -11.20 -4.97
C PRO A 369 6.83 -12.51 -4.53
N VAL A 370 7.85 -12.41 -3.71
CA VAL A 370 8.49 -13.54 -3.05
C VAL A 370 8.54 -13.33 -1.54
N LYS A 371 8.30 -14.40 -0.77
CA LYS A 371 8.43 -14.44 0.68
C LYS A 371 9.71 -15.15 1.07
N ILE A 372 10.51 -14.50 1.89
CA ILE A 372 11.63 -15.13 2.59
C ILE A 372 11.06 -15.82 3.83
N VAL A 373 11.27 -17.13 3.95
CA VAL A 373 10.90 -17.90 5.13
C VAL A 373 12.17 -18.38 5.79
N MET A 374 12.35 -18.03 7.06
CA MET A 374 13.50 -18.43 7.85
C MET A 374 13.05 -19.01 9.19
N TRP A 375 13.71 -20.05 9.67
CA TRP A 375 13.42 -20.64 10.97
C TRP A 375 14.67 -21.29 11.57
N THR A 376 14.57 -21.69 12.83
CA THR A 376 15.63 -22.39 13.55
C THR A 376 15.11 -23.70 14.12
N GLU A 377 15.99 -24.69 14.20
CA GLU A 377 15.74 -25.98 14.84
C GLU A 377 16.86 -26.28 15.83
N GLY A 378 16.48 -26.67 17.05
CA GLY A 378 17.44 -26.89 18.15
C GLY A 378 17.85 -25.60 18.88
N GLU A 379 18.94 -25.72 19.64
CA GLU A 379 19.43 -24.69 20.55
C GLU A 379 20.96 -24.74 20.68
N GLY A 380 21.54 -23.67 21.25
CA GLY A 380 22.98 -23.55 21.43
C GLY A 380 23.76 -23.54 20.12
N THR A 381 25.02 -23.96 20.21
CA THR A 381 25.96 -24.02 19.08
C THR A 381 25.56 -25.05 18.01
N GLY A 382 24.72 -26.03 18.37
CA GLY A 382 24.17 -27.02 17.44
C GLY A 382 22.90 -26.57 16.72
N MET A 383 22.42 -25.34 16.95
CA MET A 383 21.22 -24.81 16.31
C MET A 383 21.37 -24.82 14.78
N CYS A 384 20.42 -25.51 14.12
CA CYS A 384 20.26 -25.48 12.67
C CYS A 384 19.44 -24.25 12.30
N ILE A 385 19.86 -23.57 11.24
CA ILE A 385 19.26 -22.34 10.76
C ILE A 385 18.92 -22.54 9.30
N LEU A 386 17.65 -22.36 8.96
CA LEU A 386 17.11 -22.70 7.66
C LEU A 386 16.49 -21.48 6.97
N ALA A 387 16.55 -21.46 5.65
CA ALA A 387 15.93 -20.44 4.81
C ALA A 387 15.40 -21.05 3.51
N LYS A 388 14.27 -20.53 3.04
CA LYS A 388 13.76 -20.79 1.69
C LYS A 388 13.07 -19.55 1.13
N ILE A 389 12.94 -19.49 -0.18
CA ILE A 389 12.07 -18.54 -0.87
C ILE A 389 10.74 -19.23 -1.19
N VAL A 390 9.63 -18.52 -1.01
CA VAL A 390 8.29 -18.93 -1.44
C VAL A 390 7.80 -17.92 -2.47
N ARG A 391 7.40 -18.41 -3.64
CA ARG A 391 6.91 -17.58 -4.76
C ARG A 391 5.40 -17.45 -4.67
N TYR A 392 4.87 -16.25 -4.81
CA TYR A 392 3.42 -16.03 -4.96
C TYR A 392 3.08 -16.01 -6.44
N MET A 393 2.88 -17.15 -7.09
CA MET A 393 2.61 -17.17 -8.53
C MET A 393 1.12 -16.90 -8.82
N PRO A 394 0.78 -16.11 -9.85
CA PRO A 394 -0.60 -15.99 -10.29
C PRO A 394 -1.14 -17.35 -10.74
N ASP A 395 -2.38 -17.69 -10.36
CA ASP A 395 -2.99 -18.99 -10.66
C ASP A 395 -3.12 -19.25 -12.19
N ASP A 396 -3.28 -18.19 -12.97
CA ASP A 396 -3.35 -18.24 -14.43
C ASP A 396 -1.99 -18.56 -15.08
N GLN A 397 -0.87 -18.21 -14.44
CA GLN A 397 0.48 -18.51 -14.91
C GLN A 397 0.89 -19.96 -14.61
N LEU A 398 0.39 -20.57 -13.53
CA LEU A 398 0.69 -21.97 -13.19
C LEU A 398 0.15 -22.98 -14.21
N ASN A 399 -0.96 -22.67 -14.86
CA ASN A 399 -1.53 -23.50 -15.92
C ASN A 399 -0.73 -23.46 -17.22
N SER A 400 0.16 -22.48 -17.40
CA SER A 400 1.01 -22.34 -18.58
C SER A 400 2.38 -23.04 -18.42
N SER A 401 2.81 -23.34 -17.19
CA SER A 401 4.13 -23.94 -16.90
C SER A 401 4.19 -25.47 -16.98
N ASN A 402 3.11 -26.16 -17.36
CA ASN A 402 3.14 -27.62 -17.63
C ASN A 402 3.81 -28.02 -18.97
N LEU A 403 4.53 -27.11 -19.62
CA LEU A 403 5.25 -27.36 -20.87
C LEU A 403 6.65 -26.73 -20.86
N THR A 404 7.54 -27.13 -19.94
CA THR A 404 8.99 -27.37 -20.18
C THR A 404 9.72 -27.75 -18.89
N THR A 405 9.46 -28.94 -18.36
CA THR A 405 10.51 -29.72 -17.67
C THR A 405 10.77 -30.97 -18.51
N GLY A 406 11.37 -30.71 -19.69
CA GLY A 406 11.98 -31.74 -20.52
C GLY A 406 13.11 -32.39 -19.73
N GLY A 407 13.00 -33.70 -19.54
CA GLY A 407 13.80 -34.45 -18.58
C GLY A 407 15.31 -34.39 -18.80
N ARG A 408 16.01 -34.56 -17.68
CA ARG A 408 17.18 -35.44 -17.59
C ARG A 408 17.21 -36.05 -16.20
N VAL A 409 16.50 -37.16 -16.04
CA VAL A 409 16.78 -38.13 -14.99
C VAL A 409 18.13 -38.77 -15.34
N GLY A 410 19.18 -38.35 -14.65
CA GLY A 410 20.47 -39.03 -14.68
C GLY A 410 20.36 -40.33 -13.88
N ILE A 411 19.96 -41.41 -14.54
CA ILE A 411 20.16 -42.77 -14.02
C ILE A 411 21.66 -43.07 -14.14
N GLY A 412 22.41 -42.86 -13.07
CA GLY A 412 23.74 -43.41 -12.89
C GLY A 412 23.64 -44.90 -12.58
N ASN A 413 23.59 -45.73 -13.61
CA ASN A 413 23.81 -47.16 -13.49
C ASN A 413 25.28 -47.41 -13.10
N GLY A 414 25.48 -48.08 -11.96
CA GLY A 414 26.75 -48.71 -11.65
C GLY A 414 27.02 -49.90 -12.57
N SER A 415 28.27 -50.04 -13.00
CA SER A 415 29.03 -51.30 -13.11
C SER A 415 30.41 -51.01 -13.71
N GLY A 416 31.46 -51.37 -12.96
CA GLY A 416 32.87 -51.21 -13.32
C GLY A 416 33.73 -50.94 -12.11
#